data_AF-A0A5B1BQV4-F1
#
_entry.id   AF-A0A5B1BQV4-F1
#
_cell.length_a   1.000
_cell.length_b   1.000
_cell.length_c   1.000
_cell.angle_alpha   90.00
_cell.angle_beta   90.00
_cell.angle_gamma   90.00
#
_symmetry.space_group_name_H-M   'P 1'
#
loop_
_entity.id
_entity.type
_entity.pdbx_description
1 polymer ?
#
loop_
_entity_poly.entity_id
_entity_poly.type
_entity_poly.pdbx_seq_one_letter_code
_entity_poly.pdbx_strand_id
1 'polypeptide(L)'
;MAGAAEHGPQRFLADLAEAGISARVEGAVIIYNVSPIAGALAGVEVTTAVSVNELQSWPVTVPHWLHFPDYVVFATTNSDVSDCLTGWVRHSRDIGAFKTSIPVVHTWLAHVRGVLSDARQAA
;
A
#
# COMPACT_ATOMS: atom_id res chain seq x y z
N MET A 1 -7.69 -23.65 15.80
CA MET A 1 -7.07 -22.35 15.50
C MET A 1 -6.48 -22.46 14.10
N ALA A 2 -6.98 -21.67 13.14
CA ALA A 2 -6.38 -21.65 11.80
C ALA A 2 -4.97 -21.07 11.92
N GLY A 3 -3.96 -21.78 11.41
CA GLY A 3 -2.60 -21.27 11.37
C GLY A 3 -2.55 -19.97 10.58
N ALA A 4 -1.78 -18.99 11.06
CA ALA A 4 -1.51 -17.77 10.29
C ALA A 4 -0.87 -18.19 8.95
N ALA A 5 -1.37 -17.63 7.84
CA ALA A 5 -0.77 -17.89 6.54
C ALA A 5 0.70 -17.45 6.54
N GLU A 6 1.61 -18.29 6.02
CA GLU A 6 3.04 -17.99 6.01
C GLU A 6 3.39 -16.90 4.98
N HIS A 7 2.64 -16.83 3.88
CA HIS A 7 2.81 -15.88 2.79
C HIS A 7 1.45 -15.51 2.16
N GLY A 8 1.46 -14.57 1.23
CA GLY A 8 0.28 -14.22 0.44
C GLY A 8 -0.57 -13.06 1.00
N PRO A 9 -1.73 -12.80 0.40
CA PRO A 9 -2.64 -11.72 0.80
C PRO A 9 -3.11 -11.80 2.26
N GLN A 10 -3.36 -13.01 2.76
CA GLN A 10 -3.78 -13.24 4.15
C GLN A 10 -2.64 -12.92 5.13
N ARG A 11 -1.39 -13.22 4.76
CA ARG A 11 -0.22 -12.84 5.56
C ARG A 11 -0.07 -11.32 5.60
N PHE A 12 -0.27 -10.64 4.46
CA PHE A 12 -0.24 -9.18 4.41
C PHE A 12 -1.28 -8.52 5.33
N LEU A 13 -2.53 -9.04 5.35
CA LEU A 13 -3.57 -8.58 6.29
C LEU A 13 -3.16 -8.79 7.75
N ALA A 14 -2.60 -9.97 8.07
CA ALA A 14 -2.13 -10.28 9.42
C ALA A 14 -1.00 -9.32 9.84
N ASP A 15 -0.02 -9.10 8.97
CA ASP A 15 1.09 -8.19 9.26
C ASP A 15 0.63 -6.74 9.45
N LEU A 16 -0.34 -6.28 8.66
CA LEU A 16 -0.96 -4.96 8.85
C LEU A 16 -1.65 -4.88 10.21
N ALA A 17 -2.43 -5.90 10.59
CA ALA A 17 -3.10 -5.95 11.88
C ALA A 17 -2.10 -5.97 13.05
N GLU A 18 -1.01 -6.73 12.95
CA GLU A 18 0.10 -6.74 13.92
C GLU A 18 0.78 -5.36 14.03
N ALA A 19 0.83 -4.60 12.93
CA ALA A 19 1.30 -3.22 12.90
C ALA A 19 0.25 -2.19 13.34
N GLY A 20 -0.93 -2.63 13.80
CA GLY A 20 -2.02 -1.75 14.25
C GLY A 20 -2.79 -1.06 13.12
N ILE A 21 -2.66 -1.55 11.87
CA ILE A 21 -3.36 -1.04 10.70
C ILE A 21 -4.53 -1.96 10.36
N SER A 22 -5.75 -1.43 10.46
CA SER A 22 -6.93 -2.12 9.97
C SER A 22 -6.97 -2.11 8.45
N ALA A 23 -7.15 -3.29 7.86
CA ALA A 23 -7.21 -3.49 6.42
C ALA A 23 -8.37 -4.42 6.05
N ARG A 24 -8.88 -4.29 4.83
CA ARG A 24 -9.96 -5.15 4.31
C ARG A 24 -9.73 -5.51 2.86
N VAL A 25 -10.23 -6.68 2.46
CA VAL A 25 -10.31 -7.07 1.05
C VAL A 25 -11.55 -6.43 0.43
N GLU A 26 -11.38 -5.80 -0.72
CA GLU A 26 -12.48 -5.25 -1.52
C GLU A 26 -12.22 -5.52 -3.00
N GLY A 27 -13.01 -6.42 -3.61
CA GLY A 27 -12.76 -6.87 -4.97
C GLY A 27 -11.37 -7.49 -5.13
N ALA A 28 -10.56 -6.91 -6.01
CA ALA A 28 -9.20 -7.39 -6.33
C ALA A 28 -8.09 -6.73 -5.49
N VAL A 29 -8.43 -5.90 -4.49
CA VAL A 29 -7.45 -5.16 -3.70
C VAL A 29 -7.59 -5.38 -2.20
N ILE A 30 -6.51 -5.10 -1.46
CA ILE A 30 -6.55 -4.90 -0.01
C ILE A 30 -6.40 -3.41 0.27
N ILE A 31 -7.44 -2.82 0.88
CA ILE A 31 -7.51 -1.40 1.26
C ILE A 31 -7.08 -1.23 2.70
N TYR A 32 -6.29 -0.18 2.97
CA TYR A 32 -5.86 0.23 4.30
C TYR A 32 -5.54 1.72 4.33
N ASN A 33 -5.43 2.27 5.53
CA ASN A 33 -5.19 3.70 5.73
C ASN A 33 -3.77 3.95 6.22
N VAL A 34 -3.19 5.05 5.76
CA VAL A 34 -1.86 5.51 6.15
C VAL A 34 -1.87 7.02 6.35
N SER A 35 -1.12 7.49 7.34
CA SER A 35 -0.92 8.92 7.58
C SER A 35 0.53 9.29 7.22
N PRO A 36 0.74 10.10 6.18
CA PRO A 36 2.04 10.65 5.83
C PRO A 36 2.55 11.58 6.93
N ILE A 37 3.87 11.63 7.11
CA ILE A 37 4.52 12.49 8.10
C ILE A 37 5.04 13.82 7.50
N ALA A 38 5.04 13.92 6.17
CA ALA A 38 5.55 15.07 5.42
C ALA A 38 4.74 15.25 4.11
N GLY A 39 4.99 16.37 3.41
CA GLY A 39 4.32 16.70 2.16
C GLY A 39 2.96 17.38 2.35
N ALA A 40 2.23 17.55 1.24
CA ALA A 40 0.95 18.27 1.23
C ALA A 40 -0.17 17.54 1.99
N LEU A 41 -0.02 16.23 2.21
CA LEU A 41 -0.98 15.37 2.91
C LEU A 41 -0.51 14.99 4.32
N ALA A 42 0.49 15.70 4.87
CA ALA A 42 1.01 15.40 6.20
C ALA A 42 -0.09 15.45 7.27
N GLY A 43 -0.19 14.39 8.09
CA GLY A 43 -1.20 14.27 9.14
C GLY A 43 -2.62 13.96 8.65
N VAL A 44 -2.86 13.92 7.33
CA VAL A 44 -4.12 13.50 6.75
C VAL A 44 -4.12 11.99 6.58
N GLU A 45 -5.18 11.34 7.04
CA GLU A 45 -5.36 9.91 6.78
C GLU A 45 -5.72 9.71 5.29
N VAL A 46 -4.86 8.97 4.58
CA VAL A 46 -5.02 8.66 3.17
C VAL A 46 -5.33 7.19 3.02
N THR A 47 -6.45 6.89 2.35
CA THR A 47 -6.80 5.54 1.95
C THR A 47 -5.93 5.12 0.78
N THR A 48 -5.32 3.94 0.88
CA THR A 48 -4.52 3.32 -0.17
C THR A 48 -4.90 1.85 -0.32
N ALA A 49 -4.45 1.22 -1.40
CA ALA A 49 -4.64 -0.19 -1.61
C ALA A 49 -3.50 -0.81 -2.44
N VAL A 50 -3.45 -2.13 -2.46
CA VAL A 50 -2.57 -2.94 -3.31
C VAL A 50 -3.36 -4.10 -3.92
N SER A 51 -2.98 -4.54 -5.11
CA SER A 51 -3.60 -5.70 -5.75
C SER A 51 -3.32 -6.99 -4.97
N VAL A 52 -4.34 -7.83 -4.83
CA VAL A 52 -4.24 -9.19 -4.30
C VAL A 52 -3.29 -10.04 -5.15
N ASN A 53 -3.19 -9.76 -6.45
CA ASN A 53 -2.30 -10.48 -7.36
C ASN A 53 -0.81 -10.20 -7.06
N GLU A 54 -0.48 -8.97 -6.65
CA GLU A 54 0.91 -8.62 -6.30
C GLU A 54 1.33 -9.18 -4.94
N LEU A 55 0.36 -9.49 -4.08
CA LEU A 55 0.62 -9.99 -2.73
C LEU A 55 0.88 -11.49 -2.64
N GLN A 56 0.80 -12.26 -3.73
CA GLN A 56 0.97 -13.72 -3.68
C GLN A 56 2.31 -14.16 -3.08
N SER A 57 3.35 -13.36 -3.28
CA SER A 57 4.71 -13.62 -2.77
C SER A 57 5.06 -12.81 -1.52
N TRP A 58 4.13 -12.07 -0.94
CA TRP A 58 4.37 -11.35 0.32
C TRP A 58 4.70 -12.35 1.44
N PRO A 59 5.72 -12.12 2.31
CA PRO A 59 6.56 -10.91 2.41
C PRO A 59 7.90 -11.01 1.64
N VAL A 60 8.12 -12.08 0.86
CA VAL A 60 9.36 -12.27 0.09
C VAL A 60 9.50 -11.21 -0.99
N THR A 61 8.40 -10.88 -1.66
CA THR A 61 8.30 -9.79 -2.63
C THR A 61 7.21 -8.82 -2.20
N VAL A 62 7.49 -7.52 -2.23
CA VAL A 62 6.50 -6.49 -1.95
C VAL A 62 5.76 -6.06 -3.23
N PRO A 63 4.56 -5.48 -3.12
CA PRO A 63 3.87 -4.90 -4.27
C PRO A 63 4.67 -3.77 -4.92
N HIS A 64 4.59 -3.68 -6.24
CA HIS A 64 5.21 -2.62 -7.04
C HIS A 64 4.24 -1.45 -7.27
N TRP A 65 2.93 -1.72 -7.36
CA TRP A 65 1.92 -0.70 -7.58
C TRP A 65 1.21 -0.32 -6.29
N LEU A 66 1.06 0.99 -6.08
CA LEU A 66 0.22 1.55 -5.02
C LEU A 66 -1.03 2.17 -5.62
N HIS A 67 -2.18 1.81 -5.08
CA HIS A 67 -3.47 2.27 -5.55
C HIS A 67 -3.94 3.40 -4.64
N PHE A 68 -4.46 4.47 -5.24
CA PHE A 68 -5.07 5.57 -4.52
C PHE A 68 -6.36 6.01 -5.22
N PRO A 69 -7.29 6.65 -4.49
CA PRO A 69 -8.36 7.40 -5.12
C PRO A 69 -7.80 8.42 -6.12
N ASP A 70 -8.53 8.68 -7.21
CA ASP A 70 -8.12 9.56 -8.30
C ASP A 70 -7.81 11.02 -7.89
N TYR A 71 -8.31 11.45 -6.73
CA TYR A 71 -7.95 12.74 -6.14
C TYR A 71 -6.53 12.78 -5.57
N VAL A 72 -5.87 11.64 -5.32
CA VAL A 72 -4.46 11.60 -4.85
C VAL A 72 -3.56 11.57 -6.07
N VAL A 73 -2.93 12.71 -6.36
CA VAL A 73 -2.15 12.89 -7.59
C VAL A 73 -0.67 13.07 -7.31
N PHE A 74 0.14 12.61 -8.25
CA PHE A 74 1.59 12.75 -8.24
C PHE A 74 2.06 13.51 -9.48
N ALA A 75 3.14 14.27 -9.37
CA ALA A 75 3.65 15.07 -10.49
C ALA A 75 4.11 14.22 -11.69
N THR A 76 4.81 13.12 -11.42
CA THR A 76 5.31 12.18 -12.44
C THR A 76 5.29 10.74 -11.92
N THR A 77 4.59 9.86 -12.62
CA THR A 77 4.57 8.41 -12.36
C THR A 77 3.94 7.69 -13.53
N ASN A 78 4.36 6.45 -13.79
CA ASN A 78 3.54 5.55 -14.60
C ASN A 78 2.27 5.22 -13.81
N SER A 79 1.13 5.21 -14.50
CA SER A 79 -0.17 4.94 -13.89
C SER A 79 -1.11 4.25 -14.85
N ASP A 80 -1.95 3.38 -14.31
CA ASP A 80 -3.07 2.76 -15.03
C ASP A 80 -4.22 2.41 -14.05
N VAL A 81 -5.26 1.71 -14.53
CA VAL A 81 -6.47 1.36 -13.76
C VAL A 81 -6.67 -0.16 -13.58
N SER A 82 -5.64 -0.96 -13.86
CA SER A 82 -5.73 -2.43 -13.73
C SER A 82 -5.82 -2.83 -12.27
N ASP A 83 -6.63 -3.84 -11.97
CA ASP A 83 -6.93 -4.30 -10.60
C ASP A 83 -7.36 -3.14 -9.65
N CYS A 84 -7.89 -2.03 -10.18
CA CYS A 84 -8.33 -0.89 -9.37
C CYS A 84 -9.84 -0.94 -9.11
N LEU A 85 -10.25 -0.32 -8.00
CA LEU A 85 -11.65 0.02 -7.76
C LEU A 85 -12.06 1.17 -8.69
N THR A 86 -13.36 1.34 -8.91
CA THR A 86 -13.88 2.52 -9.63
C THR A 86 -13.47 3.81 -8.92
N GLY A 87 -12.92 4.77 -9.67
CA GLY A 87 -12.42 6.05 -9.12
C GLY A 87 -11.03 5.94 -8.48
N TRP A 88 -10.29 4.86 -8.77
CA TRP A 88 -8.93 4.66 -8.29
C TRP A 88 -7.96 4.52 -9.46
N VAL A 89 -6.72 4.92 -9.19
CA VAL A 89 -5.59 4.81 -10.10
C VAL A 89 -4.45 4.14 -9.34
N ARG A 90 -3.71 3.26 -10.01
CA ARG A 90 -2.47 2.70 -9.46
C ARG A 90 -1.26 3.38 -10.03
N HIS A 91 -0.22 3.53 -9.20
CA HIS A 91 1.01 4.25 -9.52
C HIS A 91 2.21 3.34 -9.25
N SER A 92 3.16 3.32 -10.19
CA SER A 92 4.40 2.55 -10.07
C SER A 92 5.29 3.14 -8.98
N ARG A 93 5.52 2.37 -7.91
CA ARG A 93 6.18 2.80 -6.67
C ARG A 93 7.03 1.68 -6.11
N ASP A 94 8.15 1.43 -6.80
CA ASP A 94 9.14 0.45 -6.36
C ASP A 94 9.76 0.85 -5.00
N ILE A 95 9.86 -0.11 -4.09
CA ILE A 95 10.58 0.06 -2.81
C ILE A 95 12.08 -0.17 -2.98
N GLY A 96 12.50 -0.85 -4.05
CA GLY A 96 13.87 -1.31 -4.25
C GLY A 96 14.31 -2.32 -3.19
N ALA A 97 15.55 -2.19 -2.70
CA ALA A 97 16.05 -3.06 -1.63
C ALA A 97 15.50 -2.62 -0.27
N PHE A 98 14.88 -3.53 0.47
CA PHE A 98 14.34 -3.28 1.80
C PHE A 98 15.02 -4.12 2.88
N LYS A 99 14.98 -3.63 4.12
CA LYS A 99 15.55 -4.33 5.28
C LYS A 99 14.65 -5.50 5.66
N THR A 100 15.26 -6.67 5.82
CA THR A 100 14.63 -7.89 6.37
C THR A 100 14.98 -8.11 7.84
N SER A 101 15.79 -7.23 8.43
CA SER A 101 16.12 -7.24 9.86
C SER A 101 15.01 -6.73 10.77
N ILE A 102 13.92 -6.21 10.18
CA ILE A 102 12.68 -5.81 10.84
C ILE A 102 11.50 -6.45 10.10
N PRO A 103 10.32 -6.58 10.73
CA PRO A 103 9.11 -7.01 10.02
C PRO A 103 8.89 -6.20 8.75
N VAL A 104 8.71 -6.89 7.60
CA VAL A 104 8.65 -6.27 6.27
C VAL A 104 7.52 -5.24 6.17
N VAL A 105 6.42 -5.46 6.90
CA VAL A 105 5.31 -4.50 6.99
C VAL A 105 5.72 -3.13 7.50
N HIS A 106 6.69 -3.03 8.42
CA HIS A 106 7.16 -1.73 8.88
C HIS A 106 7.94 -0.99 7.79
N THR A 107 8.76 -1.71 7.03
CA THR A 107 9.46 -1.11 5.88
C THR A 107 8.47 -0.71 4.79
N TRP A 108 7.46 -1.54 4.54
CA TRP A 108 6.38 -1.25 3.61
C TRP A 108 5.59 0.01 4.01
N LEU A 109 5.12 0.11 5.26
CA LEU A 109 4.39 1.28 5.74
C LEU A 109 5.25 2.56 5.70
N ALA A 110 6.55 2.46 6.00
CA ALA A 110 7.47 3.58 5.84
C ALA A 110 7.60 4.02 4.38
N HIS A 111 7.69 3.06 3.45
CA HIS A 111 7.71 3.33 2.00
C HIS A 111 6.44 4.04 1.54
N VAL A 112 5.26 3.54 1.87
CA VAL A 112 3.99 4.17 1.45
C VAL A 112 3.87 5.60 1.99
N ARG A 113 4.28 5.86 3.23
CA ARG A 113 4.35 7.22 3.80
C ARG A 113 5.34 8.11 3.07
N GLY A 114 6.49 7.57 2.67
CA GLY A 114 7.49 8.26 1.86
C GLY A 114 6.92 8.64 0.49
N VAL A 115 6.29 7.69 -0.21
CA VAL A 115 5.60 7.94 -1.49
C VAL A 115 4.59 9.07 -1.36
N LEU A 116 3.74 9.04 -0.33
CA LEU A 116 2.72 10.06 -0.12
C LEU A 116 3.26 11.45 0.24
N SER A 117 4.54 11.56 0.61
CA SER A 117 5.18 12.87 0.84
C SER A 117 5.31 13.68 -0.47
N ASP A 118 5.30 13.01 -1.62
CA ASP A 118 5.31 13.61 -2.96
C ASP A 118 3.91 13.75 -3.58
N ALA A 119 2.87 13.31 -2.86
CA ALA A 119 1.49 13.37 -3.31
C ALA A 119 0.82 14.70 -2.93
N ARG A 120 -0.24 15.05 -3.67
CA ARG A 120 -1.17 16.13 -3.32
C ARG A 120 -2.60 15.73 -3.64
N GLN A 121 -3.56 16.44 -3.05
CA GLN A 121 -4.94 16.37 -3.51
C GLN A 121 -5.09 17.13 -4.85
N ALA A 122 -5.88 16.59 -5.75
CA ALA A 122 -6.41 17.33 -6.89
C ALA A 122 -7.24 18.52 -6.39
N ALA A 123 -7.15 19.64 -7.10
CA ALA A 123 -7.88 20.87 -6.78
C ALA A 123 -9.37 20.76 -7.16
#